data_AF-A0A062UG55-F1
#
_entry.id   AF-A0A062UG55-F1
#
_cell.length_a   1.000
_cell.length_b   1.000
_cell.length_c   1.000
_cell.angle_alpha   90.00
_cell.angle_beta   90.00
_cell.angle_gamma   90.00
#
_symmetry.space_group_name_H-M   'P 1'
#
loop_
_entity.id
_entity.type
_entity.pdbx_description
1 polymer ?
#
loop_
_entity_poly.entity_id
_entity_poly.type
_entity_poly.pdbx_seq_one_letter_code
_entity_poly.pdbx_strand_id
1 'polypeptide(L)'
;MRVLILTFAAMATLTACHQKSDRQILTETCVAEGETPATCQCITAAMEENLSPGLFRRTAAAIGREKRRVGKYVESLKLEEQLEFASVLSEMVSCELSQPDAEIVVD
;
A
#
# COMPACT_ATOMS: atom_id res chain seq x y z
N MET A 1 -38.53 -4.77 -46.06
CA MET A 1 -37.07 -4.78 -45.88
C MET A 1 -36.64 -3.48 -45.22
N ARG A 2 -36.47 -3.47 -43.90
CA ARG A 2 -35.82 -2.36 -43.17
C ARG A 2 -34.95 -2.99 -42.07
N VAL A 3 -33.67 -3.15 -42.41
CA VAL A 3 -32.49 -2.79 -41.58
C VAL A 3 -32.57 -3.32 -40.14
N LEU A 4 -32.11 -4.54 -39.84
CA LEU A 4 -30.72 -4.87 -39.42
C LEU A 4 -30.07 -3.82 -38.51
N ILE A 5 -29.43 -4.29 -37.44
CA ILE A 5 -28.56 -3.59 -36.46
C ILE A 5 -29.26 -3.19 -35.15
N LEU A 6 -29.50 -4.20 -34.29
CA LEU A 6 -29.66 -4.01 -32.83
C LEU A 6 -28.83 -5.07 -32.07
N THR A 7 -27.59 -5.29 -32.51
CA THR A 7 -26.60 -6.18 -31.84
C THR A 7 -25.33 -5.40 -31.52
N PHE A 8 -25.43 -4.36 -30.68
CA PHE A 8 -24.28 -3.63 -30.14
C PHE A 8 -24.46 -3.26 -28.66
N ALA A 9 -25.06 -4.15 -27.87
CA ALA A 9 -25.21 -3.96 -26.42
C ALA A 9 -24.73 -5.20 -25.65
N ALA A 10 -23.45 -5.57 -25.79
CA ALA A 10 -22.82 -6.56 -24.91
C ALA A 10 -21.27 -6.48 -24.85
N MET A 11 -20.65 -5.38 -25.30
CA MET A 11 -19.21 -5.16 -25.13
C MET A 11 -18.95 -3.82 -24.45
N ALA A 12 -19.53 -3.65 -23.26
CA ALA A 12 -19.05 -2.66 -22.32
C ALA A 12 -18.48 -3.41 -21.11
N THR A 13 -17.17 -3.24 -20.94
CA THR A 13 -16.43 -3.30 -19.67
C THR A 13 -16.18 -4.66 -19.01
N LEU A 14 -15.34 -5.49 -19.64
CA LEU A 14 -14.40 -6.37 -18.91
C LEU A 14 -13.01 -5.68 -18.76
N THR A 15 -12.98 -4.37 -18.54
CA THR A 15 -11.72 -3.67 -18.19
C THR A 15 -11.35 -3.84 -16.71
N ALA A 16 -12.12 -4.58 -15.92
CA ALA A 16 -11.79 -4.93 -14.55
C ALA A 16 -10.93 -6.20 -14.50
N CYS A 17 -9.62 -6.11 -14.73
CA CYS A 17 -8.66 -7.19 -14.34
C CYS A 17 -7.18 -6.74 -14.33
N HIS A 18 -6.89 -5.50 -13.96
CA HIS A 18 -5.54 -5.09 -13.55
C HIS A 18 -5.60 -4.18 -12.31
N GLN A 19 -6.40 -4.60 -11.31
CA GLN A 19 -6.46 -3.89 -10.04
C GLN A 19 -5.22 -4.26 -9.22
N LYS A 20 -4.36 -3.27 -8.97
CA LYS A 20 -3.18 -3.42 -8.11
C LYS A 20 -3.60 -3.89 -6.72
N SER A 21 -2.79 -4.76 -6.11
CA SER A 21 -3.01 -5.20 -4.73
C SER A 21 -2.81 -4.04 -3.75
N ASP A 22 -3.40 -4.16 -2.56
CA ASP A 22 -3.25 -3.18 -1.48
C ASP A 22 -1.77 -2.99 -1.11
N ARG A 23 -1.00 -4.09 -1.08
CA ARG A 23 0.45 -4.07 -0.92
C ARG A 23 1.14 -3.27 -2.03
N GLN A 24 0.85 -3.56 -3.29
CA GLN A 24 1.47 -2.88 -4.42
C GLN A 24 1.18 -1.38 -4.41
N ILE A 25 -0.04 -0.99 -4.04
CA ILE A 25 -0.45 0.41 -3.91
C ILE A 25 0.36 1.13 -2.82
N LEU A 26 0.55 0.49 -1.67
CA LEU A 26 1.36 1.06 -0.60
C LEU A 26 2.84 1.11 -0.97
N THR A 27 3.38 0.06 -1.60
CA THR A 27 4.79 0.02 -2.02
C THR A 27 5.08 1.15 -3.01
N GLU A 28 4.25 1.34 -4.02
CA GLU A 28 4.41 2.41 -5.00
C GLU A 28 4.26 3.80 -4.37
N THR A 29 3.38 3.95 -3.38
CA THR A 29 3.22 5.22 -2.67
C THR A 29 4.45 5.54 -1.82
N CYS A 30 4.97 4.57 -1.09
CA CYS A 30 6.20 4.72 -0.32
C CYS A 30 7.41 5.09 -1.22
N VAL A 31 7.55 4.44 -2.39
CA VAL A 31 8.61 4.78 -3.36
C VAL A 31 8.42 6.19 -3.91
N ALA A 32 7.18 6.60 -4.18
CA ALA A 32 6.88 7.96 -4.62
C ALA A 32 7.17 9.03 -3.55
N GLU A 33 7.24 8.64 -2.27
CA GLU A 33 7.62 9.52 -1.16
C GLU A 33 9.15 9.61 -0.94
N GLY A 34 9.95 8.84 -1.69
CA GLY A 34 11.41 8.97 -1.74
C GLY A 34 12.18 7.77 -1.20
N GLU A 35 11.48 6.74 -0.69
CA GLU A 35 12.10 5.53 -0.16
C GLU A 35 12.51 4.55 -1.25
N THR A 36 13.48 3.68 -0.94
CA THR A 36 13.92 2.67 -1.92
C THR A 36 12.86 1.58 -2.12
N PRO A 37 12.76 0.97 -3.32
CA PRO A 37 11.81 -0.12 -3.56
C PRO A 37 11.97 -1.30 -2.60
N ALA A 38 13.19 -1.60 -2.14
CA ALA A 38 13.46 -2.67 -1.19
C ALA A 38 12.91 -2.32 0.21
N THR A 39 13.16 -1.10 0.70
CA THR A 39 12.63 -0.61 1.98
C THR A 39 11.10 -0.65 1.96
N CYS A 40 10.48 -0.11 0.91
CA CYS A 40 9.03 -0.08 0.79
C CYS A 40 8.40 -1.47 0.71
N GLN A 41 9.03 -2.42 0.01
CA GLN A 41 8.55 -3.79 -0.03
C GLN A 41 8.59 -4.44 1.36
N CYS A 42 9.67 -4.22 2.11
CA CYS A 42 9.81 -4.75 3.47
C CYS A 42 8.77 -4.12 4.41
N ILE A 43 8.65 -2.78 4.44
CA ILE A 43 7.68 -2.07 5.28
C ILE A 43 6.26 -2.55 4.98
N THR A 44 5.89 -2.63 3.70
CA THR A 44 4.53 -3.03 3.32
C THR A 44 4.25 -4.51 3.56
N ALA A 45 5.26 -5.38 3.50
CA ALA A 45 5.14 -6.77 3.91
C ALA A 45 4.93 -6.88 5.42
N ALA A 46 5.73 -6.21 6.25
CA ALA A 46 5.57 -6.20 7.70
C ALA A 46 4.17 -5.72 8.11
N MET A 47 3.64 -4.69 7.43
CA MET A 47 2.27 -4.21 7.64
C MET A 47 1.21 -5.24 7.22
N GLU A 48 1.39 -5.93 6.10
CA GLU A 48 0.44 -6.94 5.61
C GLU A 48 0.41 -8.19 6.50
N GLU A 49 1.56 -8.57 7.04
CA GLU A 49 1.73 -9.77 7.87
C GLU A 49 1.21 -9.57 9.31
N ASN A 50 1.35 -8.36 9.86
CA ASN A 50 1.08 -8.11 11.28
C ASN A 50 -0.16 -7.27 11.58
N LEU A 51 -0.61 -6.42 10.64
CA LEU A 51 -1.89 -5.71 10.85
C LEU A 51 -3.05 -6.64 10.56
N SER A 52 -4.18 -6.40 11.25
CA SER A 52 -5.42 -7.07 10.85
C SER A 52 -5.74 -6.79 9.36
N PRO A 53 -6.24 -7.79 8.59
CA PRO A 53 -6.47 -7.61 7.15
C PRO A 53 -7.39 -6.43 6.80
N GLY A 54 -8.35 -6.15 7.69
CA GLY A 54 -9.23 -4.99 7.55
C GLY A 54 -8.49 -3.67 7.73
N LEU A 55 -7.57 -3.59 8.69
CA LEU A 55 -6.76 -2.39 8.94
C LEU A 55 -5.76 -2.16 7.82
N PHE A 56 -5.08 -3.21 7.34
CA PHE A 56 -4.18 -3.12 6.19
C PHE A 56 -4.90 -2.57 4.94
N ARG A 57 -6.07 -3.13 4.60
CA ARG A 57 -6.87 -2.66 3.46
C ARG A 57 -7.30 -1.20 3.60
N ARG A 58 -7.76 -0.78 4.79
CA ARG A 58 -8.13 0.62 5.03
C ARG A 58 -6.92 1.55 4.93
N THR A 59 -5.75 1.09 5.36
CA THR A 59 -4.48 1.82 5.23
C THR A 59 -4.10 2.00 3.77
N ALA A 60 -4.17 0.94 2.96
CA ALA A 60 -3.90 1.02 1.53
C ALA A 60 -4.84 1.97 0.79
N ALA A 61 -6.12 2.00 1.18
CA ALA A 61 -7.07 2.99 0.66
C ALA A 61 -6.69 4.42 1.09
N ALA A 62 -6.52 4.66 2.39
CA ALA A 62 -6.27 6.00 2.94
C ALA A 62 -4.94 6.60 2.49
N ILE A 63 -3.86 5.85 2.56
CA ILE A 63 -2.51 6.34 2.23
C ILE A 63 -2.27 6.24 0.73
N GLY A 64 -2.57 5.08 0.15
CA GLY A 64 -2.21 4.79 -1.23
C GLY A 64 -3.12 5.42 -2.27
N ARG A 65 -4.44 5.43 -2.04
CA ARG A 65 -5.43 5.98 -2.98
C ARG A 65 -5.86 7.40 -2.64
N GLU A 66 -6.16 7.66 -1.37
CA GLU A 66 -6.62 8.98 -0.91
C GLU A 66 -5.47 9.93 -0.57
N LYS A 67 -4.22 9.44 -0.57
CA LYS A 67 -3.00 10.23 -0.31
C LYS A 67 -3.05 10.97 1.03
N ARG A 68 -3.70 10.39 2.04
CA ARG A 68 -3.68 10.91 3.41
C ARG A 68 -2.29 10.74 3.99
N ARG A 69 -1.83 11.70 4.80
CA ARG A 69 -0.57 11.56 5.54
C ARG A 69 -0.68 10.43 6.56
N VAL A 70 0.32 9.55 6.61
CA VAL A 70 0.35 8.36 7.48
C VAL A 70 0.09 8.72 8.94
N GLY A 71 0.83 9.66 9.53
CA GLY A 71 0.64 10.06 10.93
C GLY A 71 -0.77 10.56 11.23
N LYS A 72 -1.38 11.36 10.33
CA LYS A 72 -2.75 11.86 10.50
C LYS A 72 -3.82 10.79 10.28
N TYR A 73 -3.52 9.78 9.48
CA TYR A 73 -4.39 8.62 9.36
C TYR A 73 -4.35 7.79 10.65
N VAL A 74 -3.17 7.46 11.16
CA VAL A 74 -3.00 6.67 12.39
C VAL A 74 -3.64 7.37 13.58
N GLU A 75 -3.42 8.68 13.76
CA GLU A 75 -4.08 9.48 14.81
C GLU A 75 -5.62 9.43 14.74
N SER A 76 -6.20 9.21 13.55
CA SER A 76 -7.65 9.15 13.35
C SER A 76 -8.27 7.77 13.63
N LEU A 77 -7.44 6.74 13.83
CA LEU A 77 -7.87 5.39 14.12
C LEU A 77 -8.35 5.23 15.57
N LYS A 78 -9.03 4.12 15.85
CA LYS A 78 -9.34 3.74 17.24
C LYS A 78 -8.05 3.38 17.98
N LEU A 79 -8.07 3.50 19.31
CA LEU A 79 -6.91 3.19 20.15
C LEU A 79 -6.36 1.78 19.90
N GLU A 80 -7.22 0.77 19.77
CA GLU A 80 -6.83 -0.62 19.48
C GLU A 80 -6.05 -0.73 18.16
N GLU A 81 -6.51 -0.04 17.12
CA GLU A 81 -5.87 -0.03 15.79
C GLU A 81 -4.55 0.78 15.82
N GLN A 82 -4.48 1.83 16.63
CA GLN A 82 -3.23 2.56 16.85
C GLN A 82 -2.18 1.68 17.53
N LEU A 83 -2.59 0.84 18.49
CA LEU A 83 -1.72 -0.12 19.14
C LEU A 83 -1.25 -1.22 18.19
N GLU A 84 -2.12 -1.70 17.29
CA GLU A 84 -1.71 -2.59 16.20
C GLU A 84 -0.61 -1.93 15.36
N PHE A 85 -0.79 -0.68 14.92
CA PHE A 85 0.25 0.05 14.20
C PHE A 85 1.55 0.18 15.00
N ALA A 86 1.45 0.53 16.28
CA ALA A 86 2.61 0.67 17.16
C ALA A 86 3.40 -0.64 17.29
N SER A 87 2.72 -1.78 17.29
CA SER A 87 3.36 -3.10 17.38
C SER A 87 4.20 -3.45 16.16
N VAL A 88 3.83 -2.93 14.98
CA VAL A 88 4.53 -3.18 13.71
C VAL A 88 5.69 -2.20 13.47
N LEU A 89 5.76 -1.09 14.21
CA LEU A 89 6.81 -0.07 14.04
C LEU A 89 8.22 -0.66 14.16
N SER A 90 8.46 -1.56 15.11
CA SER A 90 9.78 -2.17 15.29
C SER A 90 10.23 -2.98 14.07
N GLU A 91 9.30 -3.67 13.40
CA GLU A 91 9.58 -4.41 12.16
C GLU A 91 9.79 -3.45 10.98
N MET A 92 8.98 -2.39 10.89
CA MET A 92 9.16 -1.35 9.87
C MET A 92 10.50 -0.63 10.00
N VAL A 93 10.93 -0.29 11.22
CA VAL A 93 12.24 0.31 11.48
C VAL A 93 13.36 -0.68 11.11
N SER A 94 13.17 -1.97 11.39
CA SER A 94 14.12 -3.00 10.98
C SER A 94 14.27 -3.06 9.45
N CYS A 95 13.24 -2.74 8.68
CA CYS A 95 13.31 -2.63 7.23
C CYS A 95 14.18 -1.47 6.72
N GLU A 96 14.16 -0.32 7.40
CA GLU A 96 15.07 0.80 7.09
C GLU A 96 16.52 0.44 7.45
N LEU A 97 16.72 -0.23 8.58
CA LEU A 97 18.05 -0.61 9.08
C LEU A 97 18.68 -1.79 8.33
N SER A 98 17.87 -2.61 7.64
CA SER A 98 18.34 -3.79 6.89
C SER A 98 18.83 -3.45 5.48
N GLN A 99 18.81 -2.17 5.09
CA GLN A 99 19.50 -1.73 3.89
C GLN A 99 21.00 -1.97 4.08
N PRO A 100 21.67 -2.81 3.27
CA PRO A 100 23.12 -2.90 3.31
C PRO A 100 23.65 -1.52 2.98
N ASP A 101 24.35 -0.93 3.94
CA ASP A 101 25.02 0.36 3.80
C ASP A 101 25.74 0.41 2.45
N ALA A 102 25.32 1.35 1.60
CA ALA A 102 26.29 2.03 0.77
C ALA A 102 27.28 2.70 1.75
N GLU A 103 28.52 2.21 1.76
CA GLU A 103 29.68 2.81 2.42
C GLU A 103 29.64 2.96 3.95
N ILE A 104 30.11 1.92 4.64
CA ILE A 104 30.98 2.14 5.80
C ILE A 104 32.37 2.54 5.25
N VAL A 105 32.58 3.83 4.99
CA VAL A 105 33.93 4.42 5.01
C VAL A 105 34.20 4.79 6.46
N VAL A 106 34.91 3.92 7.16
CA VAL A 106 35.59 4.29 8.40
C VAL A 106 36.77 5.16 7.99
N ASP A 107 36.75 6.44 8.36
CA ASP A 107 37.95 7.25 8.49
C ASP A 107 38.70 6.88 9.77
#